data_AF-A0AAW0SJW0-F1
#
_entry.id   AF-A0AAW0SJW0-F1
#
_cell.length_a   1.000
_cell.length_b   1.000
_cell.length_c   1.000
_cell.angle_alpha   90.00
_cell.angle_beta   90.00
_cell.angle_gamma   90.00
#
_symmetry.space_group_name_H-M   'P 1'
#
loop_
_entity.id
_entity.type
_entity.pdbx_description
1 polymer ?
#
loop_
_entity_poly.entity_id
_entity_poly.type
_entity_poly.pdbx_seq_one_letter_code
_entity_poly.pdbx_strand_id
1 'polypeptide(L)' 'MRYSWRRLEVPKVMHIGYRNPQYEYVLKGKALKSTDSEKDLGVVITNDLKFSKQCIAVEKKAQKLLGYI' A
#
# COMPACT_ATOMS: atom_id res chain seq x y z
N MET A 1 3.05 14.55 -28.98
CA MET A 1 3.62 13.39 -28.25
C MET A 1 2.50 12.63 -27.56
N ARG A 2 2.25 11.37 -27.90
CA ARG A 2 1.19 10.55 -27.26
C ARG A 2 1.84 9.69 -26.17
N TYR A 3 1.62 10.03 -24.90
CA TYR A 3 2.02 9.17 -23.79
C TYR A 3 1.28 7.83 -23.89
N SER A 4 2.04 6.75 -24.07
CA SER A 4 1.51 5.38 -24.15
C SER A 4 1.30 4.84 -22.74
N TRP A 5 0.07 4.99 -22.23
CA TRP A 5 -0.34 4.52 -20.89
C TRP A 5 -0.54 3.00 -20.78
N ARG A 6 -0.13 2.23 -21.80
CA ARG A 6 -0.42 0.78 -21.89
C ARG A 6 0.26 -0.11 -20.85
N ARG A 7 1.16 0.44 -20.03
CA ARG A 7 2.00 -0.31 -19.08
C ARG A 7 1.82 0.10 -17.62
N LEU A 8 0.87 0.96 -17.29
CA LEU A 8 0.59 1.25 -15.89
C LEU A 8 -0.27 0.13 -15.29
N GLU A 9 0.16 -0.37 -14.15
CA GLU A 9 -0.63 -1.27 -13.34
C GLU A 9 -1.97 -0.61 -12.98
N VAL A 10 -3.02 -1.42 -12.87
CA VAL A 10 -4.33 -0.93 -12.44
C VAL A 10 -4.17 -0.40 -11.02
N PRO A 11 -4.59 0.85 -10.72
CA PRO A 11 -4.45 1.40 -9.39
C PRO A 11 -5.23 0.57 -8.37
N LYS A 12 -4.77 0.60 -7.13
CA LYS A 12 -5.41 -0.09 -6.00
C LYS A 12 -6.01 0.96 -5.06
N VAL A 13 -7.01 0.56 -4.29
CA VAL A 13 -7.69 1.42 -3.32
C VAL A 13 -7.34 0.98 -1.91
N MET A 14 -6.92 1.91 -1.06
CA MET A 14 -6.77 1.67 0.37
C MET A 14 -7.89 2.37 1.12
N HIS A 15 -8.73 1.62 1.83
CA HIS A 15 -9.80 2.19 2.63
C HIS A 15 -9.26 2.60 4.00
N ILE A 16 -9.18 3.91 4.23
CA ILE A 16 -8.64 4.46 5.47
C ILE A 16 -9.78 4.93 6.37
N GLY A 17 -9.62 4.69 7.68
CA GLY A 17 -10.50 5.20 8.72
C GLY A 17 -11.59 4.21 9.15
N TYR A 18 -11.87 4.18 10.45
CA TYR A 18 -12.82 3.22 11.05
C TYR A 18 -14.27 3.39 10.57
N ARG A 19 -14.66 4.62 10.17
CA ARG A 19 -15.99 4.93 9.64
C ARG A 19 -16.09 4.81 8.12
N ASN A 20 -15.07 4.24 7.47
CA ASN A 20 -15.09 4.06 6.04
C ASN A 20 -15.98 2.86 5.68
N PRO A 21 -17.06 3.05 4.90
CA PRO A 21 -17.95 1.96 4.49
C PRO A 21 -17.34 1.04 3.43
N GLN A 22 -16.08 1.26 3.01
CA GLN A 22 -15.34 0.41 2.07
C GLN A 22 -16.03 0.25 0.72
N TYR A 23 -16.49 1.36 0.13
CA TYR A 23 -17.14 1.34 -1.18
C TYR A 23 -16.24 0.76 -2.27
N GLU A 24 -16.82 -0.02 -3.18
CA GLU A 24 -16.14 -0.47 -4.37
C GLU A 24 -16.01 0.67 -5.39
N TYR A 25 -14.83 0.80 -5.97
CA TYR A 25 -14.54 1.82 -6.98
C TYR A 25 -14.30 1.16 -8.33
N VAL A 26 -14.83 1.77 -9.39
CA VAL A 26 -14.67 1.31 -10.77
C VAL A 26 -13.96 2.38 -11.58
N LEU A 27 -12.84 2.02 -12.21
CA LEU A 27 -12.10 2.90 -13.10
C LEU A 27 -12.15 2.33 -14.52
N LYS A 28 -12.69 3.10 -15.47
CA LYS A 28 -12.78 2.70 -16.89
C LYS A 28 -13.44 1.31 -17.09
N GLY A 29 -14.50 1.02 -16.33
CA GLY A 29 -15.22 -0.25 -16.39
C GLY A 29 -14.51 -1.44 -15.72
N LYS A 30 -13.40 -1.22 -15.00
CA LYS A 30 -12.73 -2.23 -14.18
C LYS A 30 -12.85 -1.89 -12.71
N ALA A 31 -13.32 -2.84 -11.90
CA ALA A 31 -13.29 -2.71 -10.44
C ALA A 31 -11.84 -2.61 -9.95
N LEU A 32 -11.59 -1.66 -9.06
CA LEU A 32 -10.29 -1.46 -8.44
C LEU A 32 -10.12 -2.47 -7.30
N LYS A 33 -8.92 -3.05 -7.20
CA LYS A 33 -8.59 -3.95 -6.10
C LYS A 33 -8.35 -3.15 -4.82
N SER A 34 -8.82 -3.64 -3.69
CA SER A 34 -8.49 -3.05 -2.39
C SER A 34 -7.14 -3.57 -1.87
N THR A 35 -6.44 -2.74 -1.09
CA THR A 35 -5.25 -3.12 -0.33
C THR A 35 -5.29 -2.60 1.09
N ASP A 36 -4.72 -3.37 2.02
CA ASP A 36 -4.58 -2.96 3.42
C ASP A 36 -3.21 -2.35 3.73
N SER A 37 -2.26 -2.51 2.82
CA SER A 37 -0.93 -1.91 2.93
C SER A 37 -0.36 -1.64 1.55
N GLU A 38 0.27 -0.49 1.40
CA GLU A 38 0.94 -0.06 0.17
C GLU A 38 2.28 0.57 0.57
N LYS A 39 3.30 0.32 -0.25
CA LYS A 39 4.61 0.95 -0.07
C LYS A 39 4.75 2.06 -1.10
N ASP A 40 4.84 3.30 -0.64
CA ASP A 40 5.05 4.45 -1.51
C ASP A 40 6.30 5.21 -1.09
N LEU A 41 7.16 5.52 -2.06
CA LEU A 41 8.46 6.20 -1.87
C LEU A 41 9.34 5.63 -0.73
N GLY A 42 9.18 4.33 -0.40
CA GLY A 42 9.92 3.67 0.67
C GLY A 42 9.20 3.60 2.02
N VAL A 43 8.06 4.28 2.17
CA VAL A 43 7.23 4.29 3.37
C VAL A 43 6.11 3.26 3.22
N VAL A 44 5.86 2.48 4.27
CA VAL A 44 4.76 1.51 4.28
C VAL A 44 3.57 2.16 4.97
N ILE A 45 2.50 2.36 4.21
CA ILE A 45 1.23 2.90 4.71
C ILE A 45 0.28 1.73 4.88
N THR A 46 -0.51 1.75 5.94
CA THR A 46 -1.53 0.76 6.25
C THR A 46 -2.89 1.44 6.40
N ASN A 47 -3.96 0.68 6.15
CA ASN A 47 -5.34 1.16 6.27
C ASN A 47 -5.70 1.69 7.68
N ASP A 48 -5.05 1.17 8.71
CA ASP A 48 -5.19 1.59 10.12
C ASP A 48 -4.31 2.79 10.50
N LEU A 49 -3.50 3.30 9.56
CA LEU A 49 -2.54 4.40 9.73
C LEU A 49 -1.53 4.17 10.87
N LYS A 50 -1.34 2.92 11.30
CA LYS A 50 -0.34 2.60 12.33
C LYS A 50 1.03 2.39 11.70
N PHE A 51 2.02 3.13 12.18
CA PHE A 51 3.41 2.96 11.77
C PHE A 51 4.06 1.66 12.29
N SER A 52 3.35 0.89 13.14
CA SER A 52 3.89 -0.32 13.77
C SER A 52 4.42 -1.33 12.73
N LYS A 53 3.71 -1.56 11.62
CA LYS A 53 4.19 -2.47 10.57
C LYS A 53 5.51 -1.99 9.94
N GLN A 54 5.65 -0.68 9.72
CA GLN A 54 6.89 -0.10 9.21
C GLN A 54 8.02 -0.23 10.24
N CYS A 55 7.76 0.07 11.52
CA CYS A 55 8.74 -0.07 12.59
C CYS A 55 9.22 -1.52 12.71
N ILE A 56 8.31 -2.50 12.74
CA ILE A 56 8.63 -3.92 12.79
C ILE A 56 9.47 -4.33 11.58
N ALA A 57 9.16 -3.82 10.38
CA ALA A 57 9.93 -4.12 9.18
C ALA A 57 11.36 -3.56 9.23
N VAL A 58 11.54 -2.34 9.75
CA VAL A 58 12.86 -1.72 9.92
C VAL A 58 13.65 -2.40 11.03
N GLU A 59 13.02 -2.72 12.16
CA GLU A 59 13.61 -3.45 13.27
C GLU A 59 14.12 -4.83 12.81
N LYS A 60 13.28 -5.61 12.11
CA LYS A 60 13.70 -6.90 11.55
C LYS A 60 14.89 -6.78 10.60
N LYS A 61 14.92 -5.73 9.79
CA LYS A 61 16.05 -5.45 8.89
C LYS A 61 17.32 -5.14 9.68
N ALA A 62 17.22 -4.38 10.77
CA ALA A 62 18.35 -4.07 11.65
C ALA A 62 18.82 -5.29 12.44
N GLN A 63 17.90 -6.11 12.98
CA GLN A 63 18.21 -7.36 13.67
C GLN A 63 18.99 -8.32 12.77
N LYS A 64 18.54 -8.50 11.52
CA LYS A 64 19.23 -9.30 10.52
C LYS A 64 20.62 -8.75 10.17
N LEU A 65 20.78 -7.43 10.12
CA LEU A 65 22.07 -6.79 9.86
C LEU A 65 23.06 -7.01 11.02
N LEU A 66 22.56 -6.98 12.25
CA LEU A 66 23.35 -7.17 13.47
C LEU A 66 23.58 -8.65 13.84
N GLY A 67 22.95 -9.58 13.10
CA GLY A 67 23.07 -11.02 13.36
C GLY A 67 22.29 -11.50 14.58
N TYR A 68 21.29 -10.75 15.04
CA TYR A 68 20.41 -11.17 16.14
C TYR A 68 19.41 -12.24 15.71
N ILE A 69 19.08 -12.33 14.41
CA ILE A 69 18.14 -13.29 13.80
C ILE A 69 18.63 -13.66 12.40
#